data_AF-A0A3M1C9E7-F1
#
_entry.id   AF-A0A3M1C9E7-F1
#
_cell.length_a   1.000
_cell.length_b   1.000
_cell.length_c   1.000
_cell.angle_alpha   90.00
_cell.angle_beta   90.00
_cell.angle_gamma   90.00
#
_symmetry.space_group_name_H-M   'P 1'
#
loop_
_entity.id
_entity.type
_entity.pdbx_description
1 polymer ?
#
loop_
_entity_poly.entity_id
_entity_poly.type
_entity_poly.pdbx_seq_one_letter_code
_entity_poly.pdbx_strand_id
1 'polypeptide(L)' 'IDILMKALYQLILRGHTIIIIEHQTDIIKNADWIIDLGPEGGKNGGYLVFQGTLNDFMDCKESYTAKFLFEKTVLKS' A
#
# COMPACT_ATOMS: atom_id res chain seq x y z
N ILE A 1 6.45 14.62 -2.09
CA ILE A 1 5.51 13.57 -2.54
C ILE A 1 4.52 14.12 -3.57
N ASP A 2 3.94 15.30 -3.34
CA ASP A 2 2.85 15.86 -4.14
C ASP A 2 3.11 15.94 -5.65
N ILE A 3 4.33 16.29 -6.09
CA ILE A 3 4.65 16.39 -7.53
C ILE A 3 4.63 15.01 -8.20
N LEU A 4 5.22 14.00 -7.54
CA LEU A 4 5.22 12.62 -8.04
C LEU A 4 3.79 12.07 -8.14
N MET A 5 3.00 12.21 -7.07
CA MET A 5 1.62 11.73 -7.06
C MET A 5 0.77 12.44 -8.12
N LYS A 6 0.95 13.74 -8.32
CA LYS A 6 0.28 14.48 -9.39
C LYS A 6 0.64 13.93 -10.77
N ALA A 7 1.92 13.65 -11.03
CA ALA A 7 2.36 13.10 -12.31
C ALA A 7 1.74 11.70 -12.57
N LEU A 8 1.75 10.84 -11.56
CA LEU A 8 1.14 9.50 -11.65
C LEU A 8 -0.38 9.58 -11.88
N TYR A 9 -1.06 10.47 -11.17
CA TYR A 9 -2.49 10.69 -11.36
C TYR A 9 -2.83 11.16 -12.79
N GLN A 10 -1.99 11.99 -13.41
CA GLN A 10 -2.17 12.39 -14.81
C GLN A 10 -2.01 11.25 -15.82
N LEU A 11 -1.24 10.22 -15.48
CA LEU A 11 -1.13 9.01 -16.30
C LEU A 11 -2.35 8.11 -16.11
N ILE A 12 -2.86 7.99 -14.88
CA ILE A 12 -4.10 7.26 -14.58
C ILE A 12 -5.28 7.87 -15.34
N LEU A 13 -5.43 9.20 -15.32
CA LEU A 13 -6.48 9.92 -16.07
C LEU A 13 -6.42 9.72 -17.59
N ARG A 14 -5.25 9.33 -18.12
CA ARG A 14 -5.07 8.98 -19.54
C ARG A 14 -5.37 7.51 -19.85
N GLY A 15 -5.80 6.73 -18.86
CA GLY A 15 -6.14 5.32 -19.00
C GLY A 15 -4.97 4.36 -18.79
N HIS A 16 -3.84 4.83 -18.22
CA HIS A 16 -2.73 3.94 -17.88
C HIS A 16 -2.93 3.26 -16.53
N THR A 17 -2.54 1.99 -16.46
CA THR A 17 -2.38 1.27 -15.18
C THR A 17 -0.96 1.46 -14.68
N ILE A 18 -0.81 1.75 -13.39
CA ILE A 18 0.50 1.98 -12.76
C ILE A 18 0.67 0.94 -11.66
N ILE A 19 1.80 0.24 -11.69
CA ILE A 19 2.22 -0.68 -10.61
C ILE A 19 3.45 -0.06 -9.96
N ILE A 20 3.41 0.12 -8.64
CA ILE A 20 4.47 0.75 -7.86
C ILE A 20 4.88 -0.21 -6.74
N ILE A 21 6.18 -0.40 -6.56
CA ILE A 21 6.75 -1.10 -5.41
C ILE A 21 7.20 -0.04 -4.42
N GLU A 22 6.52 0.07 -3.29
CA GLU A 22 6.78 1.12 -2.31
C GLU A 22 6.58 0.64 -0.88
N HIS A 23 7.25 1.33 0.05
CA HIS A 23 7.13 1.12 1.50
C HIS A 23 6.73 2.41 2.23
N GLN A 24 6.69 3.56 1.55
CA GLN A 24 6.25 4.81 2.15
C GLN A 24 4.73 4.84 2.36
N THR A 25 4.31 4.98 3.61
CA THR A 25 2.90 4.94 4.03
C THR A 25 2.00 5.92 3.29
N ASP A 26 2.51 7.12 2.98
CA ASP A 26 1.72 8.16 2.31
C ASP A 26 1.41 7.80 0.86
N ILE A 27 2.30 7.06 0.18
CA ILE A 27 2.04 6.57 -1.18
C ILE A 27 1.03 5.43 -1.14
N ILE A 28 1.22 4.48 -0.22
CA ILE A 28 0.34 3.32 -0.04
C ILE A 28 -1.10 3.76 0.26
N LYS A 29 -1.31 4.80 1.09
CA LYS A 29 -2.63 5.36 1.40
C LYS A 29 -3.37 5.98 0.22
N ASN A 30 -2.67 6.30 -0.86
CA ASN A 30 -3.26 6.86 -2.08
C ASN A 30 -3.49 5.78 -3.16
N ALA A 31 -3.18 4.51 -2.90
CA ALA A 31 -3.37 3.44 -3.86
C ALA A 31 -4.83 2.98 -3.90
N ASP A 32 -5.35 2.76 -5.11
CA ASP A 32 -6.69 2.17 -5.31
C ASP A 32 -6.71 0.67 -4.96
N TRP A 33 -5.57 -0.01 -5.14
CA TRP A 33 -5.39 -1.43 -4.91
C TRP A 33 -4.02 -1.72 -4.29
N ILE A 34 -3.98 -2.60 -3.30
CA ILE A 34 -2.77 -2.99 -2.58
C ILE A 34 -2.52 -4.48 -2.80
N ILE A 35 -1.26 -4.82 -3.04
CA ILE A 35 -0.75 -6.20 -3.02
C ILE A 35 0.40 -6.22 -2.02
N ASP A 36 0.21 -6.93 -0.91
CA ASP A 36 1.23 -7.07 0.13
C ASP A 36 1.86 -8.45 0.06
N LEU A 37 3.19 -8.47 0.01
CA LEU A 37 4.00 -9.68 -0.12
C LEU A 37 4.86 -9.85 1.12
N GLY A 38 4.96 -11.06 1.62
CA GLY A 38 5.68 -11.34 2.87
C GLY A 38 5.41 -12.76 3.36
N PRO A 39 5.24 -12.98 4.68
CA PRO A 39 5.37 -12.00 5.77
C PRO A 39 6.83 -11.57 6.00
N GLU A 40 7.79 -12.40 5.61
CA GLU A 40 9.22 -12.15 5.75
C GLU A 40 9.90 -11.87 4.40
N GLY A 41 11.19 -11.53 4.42
CA GLY A 41 12.03 -11.43 3.23
C GLY A 41 12.74 -12.73 2.85
N GLY A 42 13.27 -12.79 1.63
CA GLY A 42 14.13 -13.89 1.17
C GLY A 42 13.39 -15.23 1.07
N LYS A 43 13.99 -16.31 1.57
CA LYS A 43 13.44 -17.69 1.45
C LYS A 43 12.13 -17.91 2.20
N ASN A 44 11.85 -17.06 3.19
CA ASN A 44 10.64 -17.13 4.01
C ASN A 44 9.56 -16.14 3.53
N GLY A 45 9.81 -15.44 2.43
CA GLY A 45 8.90 -14.48 1.82
C GLY A 45 8.31 -14.96 0.50
N GLY A 46 7.72 -14.01 -0.23
CA GLY A 46 7.14 -14.25 -1.55
C GLY A 46 5.72 -14.81 -1.51
N TYR A 47 5.09 -14.86 -0.33
CA TYR A 47 3.68 -15.22 -0.21
C TYR A 47 2.81 -13.98 -0.37
N LEU A 48 1.65 -14.18 -1.01
CA LEU A 48 0.60 -13.17 -1.03
C LEU A 48 -0.04 -13.10 0.35
N VAL A 49 0.26 -12.03 1.08
CA VAL A 49 -0.30 -11.80 2.42
C VAL A 49 -1.66 -11.13 2.31
N PHE A 50 -1.81 -10.19 1.37
CA PHE A 50 -3.05 -9.49 1.12
C PHE A 50 -3.15 -9.02 -0.34
N GLN A 51 -4.37 -9.01 -0.87
CA GLN A 51 -4.72 -8.21 -2.04
C GLN A 51 -6.12 -7.62 -1.89
N GLY A 52 -6.30 -6.35 -2.26
CA GLY A 52 -7.60 -5.71 -2.10
C GLY A 52 -7.54 -4.20 -2.09
N THR A 53 -8.65 -3.59 -1.69
CA THR A 53 -8.75 -2.14 -1.49
C THR A 53 -8.06 -1.72 -0.20
N LEU A 54 -7.76 -0.42 -0.07
CA LEU A 54 -7.21 0.13 1.18
C LEU A 54 -8.14 -0.10 2.39
N ASN A 55 -9.46 -0.12 2.17
CA ASN A 55 -10.42 -0.37 3.25
C ASN A 55 -10.33 -1.80 3.76
N ASP A 56 -10.29 -2.78 2.88
CA ASP A 56 -10.14 -4.18 3.27
C ASP A 56 -8.75 -4.43 3.90
N PHE A 57 -7.75 -3.63 3.49
CA PHE A 57 -6.39 -3.73 4.02
C PHE A 57 -6.29 -3.28 5.49
N MET A 58 -7.16 -2.36 5.94
CA MET A 58 -7.22 -1.92 7.34
C MET A 58 -7.47 -3.07 8.30
N ASP A 59 -8.26 -4.05 7.88
CA ASP A 59 -8.66 -5.17 8.72
C ASP A 59 -7.69 -6.37 8.64
N CYS A 60 -6.66 -6.30 7.78
CA CYS A 60 -5.67 -7.36 7.62
C CYS A 60 -4.65 -7.38 8.77
N LYS A 61 -4.76 -8.36 9.67
CA LYS A 61 -3.90 -8.51 10.86
C LYS A 61 -2.62 -9.28 10.56
N GLU A 62 -2.57 -9.97 9.44
CA GLU A 62 -1.43 -10.77 8.99
C GLU A 62 -0.36 -9.88 8.35
N SER A 63 -0.74 -8.73 7.78
CA SER A 63 0.17 -7.78 7.14
C SER A 63 0.91 -6.91 8.17
N TYR A 64 2.25 -6.93 8.10
CA TYR A 64 3.08 -5.96 8.83
C TYR A 64 2.85 -4.54 8.31
N THR A 65 2.75 -4.40 6.99
CA THR A 65 2.48 -3.12 6.32
C THR A 65 1.19 -2.50 6.84
N ALA A 66 0.09 -3.25 6.94
CA ALA A 66 -1.18 -2.76 7.49
C ALA A 66 -1.04 -2.31 8.96
N LYS A 67 -0.38 -3.11 9.81
CA LYS A 67 -0.15 -2.74 11.23
C LYS A 67 0.54 -1.38 11.34
N PHE A 68 1.65 -1.18 10.63
CA PHE A 68 2.38 0.09 10.67
C PHE A 68 1.59 1.25 10.05
N LEU A 69 0.79 0.99 9.03
CA LEU A 69 0.00 2.01 8.34
C LEU A 69 -1.06 2.64 9.24
N PHE A 70 -1.65 1.83 10.14
CA PHE A 70 -2.79 2.19 10.96
C PHE A 70 -2.47 2.38 12.45
N GLU A 71 -1.37 1.85 12.99
CA GLU A 71 -0.89 2.15 14.35
C GLU A 71 -0.70 3.66 14.58
N LYS A 72 -0.15 4.37 13.59
CA LYS A 72 0.08 5.82 13.68
C LYS A 72 -1.20 6.67 13.59
N THR A 73 -2.30 6.12 13.10
CA THR A 73 -3.57 6.86 12.95
C THR A 73 -4.28 7.00 14.29
N VAL A 74 -4.13 6.03 15.19
CA VAL A 74 -4.76 6.02 16.53
C VAL A 74 -4.12 7.01 17.51
N LEU A 75 -2.86 7.40 17.27
CA LEU A 75 -2.11 8.32 18.16
C LEU A 75 -2.37 9.81 17.91
N LYS A 76 -3.26 10.17 16.97
CA LYS A 76 -3.53 11.57 16.57
C LYS A 76 -4.91 12.12 16.95
N SER A 77 -5.69 11.39 17.75
CA SER A 77 -6.99 11.83 18.28
C SER A 77 -6.90 12.32 19.71
#